data_AF-A0A920FH15-F1
#
_entry.id   AF-A0A920FH15-F1
#
_cell.length_a   1.000
_cell.length_b   1.000
_cell.length_c   1.000
_cell.angle_alpha   90.00
_cell.angle_beta   90.00
_cell.angle_gamma   90.00
#
_symmetry.space_group_name_H-M   'P 1'
#
loop_
_entity.id
_entity.type
_entity.pdbx_description
1 polymer ?
#
loop_
_entity_poly.entity_id
_entity_poly.type
_entity_poly.pdbx_seq_one_letter_code
_entity_poly.pdbx_strand_id
1 'polypeptide(L)'
;MRNRRRDLAELNKKGIVNPESNYCFGEGGAGTYSDGKLYTRSKKRGDIHTVLSWFVHFGADEDILIDTHPHIGTNKLPKIIEKMREEIIMQGEKFILILK
;
A
#
# COMPACT_ATOMS: atom_id res chain seq x y z
N MET A 1 7.48 5.77 -4.74
CA MET A 1 6.46 5.30 -5.73
C MET A 1 6.62 5.71 -7.20
N ARG A 2 7.13 6.90 -7.53
CA ARG A 2 7.13 7.45 -8.91
C ARG A 2 7.86 6.58 -9.96
N ASN A 3 8.91 5.85 -9.56
CA ASN A 3 9.66 4.97 -10.45
C ASN A 3 8.85 3.72 -10.84
N ARG A 4 8.18 3.07 -9.87
CA ARG A 4 7.34 1.88 -10.12
C ARG A 4 6.19 2.14 -11.09
N ARG A 5 5.58 3.33 -11.07
CA ARG A 5 4.56 3.71 -12.06
C ARG A 5 5.11 3.77 -13.49
N ARG A 6 6.37 4.21 -13.65
CA ARG A 6 7.03 4.25 -14.96
C ARG A 6 7.36 2.84 -15.43
N ASP A 7 7.91 2.01 -14.56
CA ASP A 7 8.23 0.62 -14.87
C ASP A 7 6.97 -0.16 -15.29
N LEU A 8 5.85 0.04 -14.59
CA LEU A 8 4.55 -0.54 -14.96
C LEU A 8 3.99 0.02 -16.28
N ALA A 9 4.22 1.30 -16.57
CA ALA A 9 3.82 1.87 -17.85
C ALA A 9 4.65 1.30 -19.02
N GLU A 10 5.94 1.06 -18.81
CA GLU A 10 6.79 0.38 -19.80
C GLU A 10 6.40 -1.08 -19.98
N LEU A 11 6.10 -1.79 -18.90
CA LEU A 11 5.54 -3.14 -18.95
C LEU A 11 4.25 -3.18 -19.79
N ASN A 12 3.29 -2.30 -19.50
CA ASN A 12 2.00 -2.30 -20.20
C ASN A 12 2.12 -1.89 -21.67
N LYS A 13 3.05 -0.99 -22.02
CA LYS A 13 3.20 -0.47 -23.38
C LYS A 13 4.12 -1.31 -24.26
N LYS A 14 5.20 -1.84 -23.70
CA LYS A 14 6.30 -2.48 -24.43
C LYS A 14 6.49 -3.96 -24.06
N GLY A 15 5.78 -4.46 -23.05
CA GLY A 15 5.97 -5.83 -22.53
C GLY A 15 7.27 -6.04 -21.76
N ILE A 16 8.00 -4.97 -21.42
CA ILE A 16 9.30 -5.07 -20.74
C ILE A 16 9.07 -5.19 -19.24
N VAL A 17 9.44 -6.33 -18.66
CA VAL A 17 9.32 -6.59 -17.23
C VAL A 17 10.62 -6.19 -16.51
N ASN A 18 10.51 -5.35 -15.49
CA ASN A 18 11.56 -5.17 -14.49
C ASN A 18 11.31 -6.15 -13.32
N PRO A 19 12.19 -7.14 -13.07
CA PRO A 19 12.01 -8.13 -12.00
C PRO A 19 11.89 -7.51 -10.60
N GLU A 20 12.56 -6.38 -10.38
CA GLU A 20 12.61 -5.69 -9.08
C GLU A 20 11.51 -4.63 -8.92
N SER A 21 10.77 -4.32 -9.99
CA SER A 21 9.76 -3.25 -9.99
C SER A 21 8.62 -3.59 -10.96
N ASN A 22 7.59 -4.26 -10.44
CA ASN A 22 6.45 -4.75 -11.21
C ASN A 22 5.18 -4.80 -10.33
N TYR A 23 4.12 -5.47 -10.80
CA TYR A 23 2.87 -5.56 -10.05
C TYR A 23 3.03 -6.23 -8.68
N CYS A 24 3.97 -7.17 -8.56
CA CYS A 24 4.22 -7.88 -7.31
C CYS A 24 5.25 -7.16 -6.43
N PHE A 25 6.32 -6.65 -7.03
CA PHE A 25 7.49 -6.15 -6.32
C PHE A 25 7.63 -4.62 -6.34
N GLY A 26 8.04 -4.09 -5.19
CA GLY A 26 8.28 -2.67 -4.95
C GLY A 26 7.62 -2.16 -3.67
N GLU A 27 7.73 -0.85 -3.42
CA GLU A 27 7.15 -0.18 -2.25
C GLU A 27 5.66 -0.48 -2.11
N GLY A 28 5.22 -0.83 -0.89
CA GLY A 28 3.83 -1.22 -0.59
C GLY A 28 3.38 -2.54 -1.22
N GLY A 29 4.30 -3.28 -1.84
CA GLY A 29 4.09 -4.60 -2.42
C GLY A 29 2.96 -4.73 -3.45
N ALA A 30 2.39 -5.92 -3.57
CA ALA A 30 1.31 -6.16 -4.54
C ALA A 30 0.02 -5.36 -4.22
N GLY A 31 -0.24 -5.09 -2.94
CA GLY A 31 -1.45 -4.42 -2.50
C GLY A 31 -1.62 -3.01 -3.06
N THR A 32 -0.52 -2.27 -3.27
CA THR A 32 -0.54 -0.88 -3.75
C THR A 32 -1.00 -0.69 -5.19
N TYR A 33 -1.03 -1.75 -6.01
CA TYR A 33 -1.56 -1.75 -7.37
C TYR A 33 -2.79 -2.66 -7.51
N SER A 34 -3.50 -2.87 -6.42
CA SER A 34 -4.77 -3.60 -6.39
C SER A 34 -5.95 -2.66 -6.16
N ASP A 35 -7.17 -3.21 -6.16
CA ASP A 35 -8.41 -2.52 -5.78
C ASP A 35 -8.41 -2.07 -4.30
N GLY A 36 -7.42 -2.52 -3.52
CA GLY A 36 -7.20 -2.09 -2.13
C GLY A 36 -8.29 -2.53 -1.16
N LYS A 37 -8.90 -3.69 -1.41
CA LYS A 37 -9.88 -4.31 -0.51
C LYS A 37 -9.20 -4.73 0.79
N LEU A 38 -9.75 -4.28 1.92
CA LEU A 38 -9.20 -4.51 3.25
C LEU A 38 -10.03 -5.58 3.98
N TYR A 39 -9.81 -6.85 3.63
CA TYR A 39 -10.43 -7.96 4.34
C TYR A 39 -9.38 -8.79 5.08
N THR A 40 -9.73 -9.26 6.28
CA THR A 40 -8.94 -10.25 7.01
C THR A 40 -9.80 -11.44 7.36
N ARG A 41 -9.23 -12.64 7.22
CA ARG A 41 -9.85 -13.89 7.70
C ARG A 41 -9.40 -14.24 9.13
N SER A 42 -8.45 -13.46 9.67
CA SER A 42 -7.88 -13.72 10.98
C SER A 42 -8.68 -13.01 12.06
N LYS A 43 -9.45 -13.79 12.83
CA LYS A 43 -10.20 -13.28 13.98
C LYS A 43 -9.37 -13.25 15.29
N LYS A 44 -8.16 -13.79 15.27
CA LYS A 44 -7.30 -13.98 16.46
C LYS A 44 -6.00 -13.17 16.44
N ARG A 45 -5.73 -12.40 15.37
CA ARG A 45 -4.43 -11.72 15.16
C ARG A 45 -4.60 -10.21 15.17
N GLY A 46 -4.52 -9.64 16.37
CA GLY A 46 -4.44 -8.21 16.58
C GLY A 46 -5.76 -7.46 16.44
N ASP A 47 -5.72 -6.17 16.77
CA ASP A 47 -6.83 -5.26 16.61
C ASP A 47 -6.85 -4.67 15.19
N ILE A 48 -7.86 -5.07 14.43
CA ILE A 48 -8.08 -4.60 13.06
C ILE A 48 -8.39 -3.10 13.05
N HIS A 49 -9.08 -2.61 14.07
CA HIS A 49 -9.47 -1.21 14.16
C HIS A 49 -8.24 -0.31 14.24
N THR A 50 -7.24 -0.67 15.06
CA THR A 50 -5.95 0.03 15.11
C THR A 50 -5.30 0.14 13.72
N VAL A 51 -5.27 -0.95 12.94
CA VAL A 51 -4.68 -0.93 11.59
C VAL A 51 -5.46 -0.02 10.63
N LEU A 52 -6.79 -0.06 10.68
CA LEU A 52 -7.63 0.81 9.85
C LEU A 52 -7.47 2.28 10.24
N SER A 53 -7.38 2.58 11.54
CA SER A 53 -7.11 3.93 12.04
C SER A 53 -5.77 4.49 11.54
N TRP A 54 -4.74 3.65 11.42
CA TRP A 54 -3.48 4.07 10.79
C TRP A 54 -3.68 4.45 9.32
N PHE A 55 -4.43 3.66 8.55
CA PHE A 55 -4.73 4.03 7.17
C PHE A 55 -5.46 5.38 7.08
N VAL A 56 -6.44 5.63 7.95
CA VAL A 56 -7.14 6.93 8.03
C VAL A 56 -6.17 8.05 8.39
N HIS A 57 -5.33 7.86 9.41
CA HIS A 57 -4.34 8.84 9.85
C HIS A 57 -3.43 9.31 8.69
N PHE A 58 -3.03 8.39 7.81
CA PHE A 58 -2.20 8.72 6.64
C PHE A 58 -2.99 9.16 5.40
N GLY A 59 -4.33 9.18 5.46
CA GLY A 59 -5.20 9.81 4.44
C GLY A 59 -6.14 8.86 3.70
N ALA A 60 -6.47 7.70 4.27
CA ALA A 60 -7.64 6.93 3.85
C ALA A 60 -8.94 7.60 4.32
N ASP A 61 -10.05 7.18 3.73
CA ASP A 61 -11.38 7.68 4.11
C ASP A 61 -11.82 7.13 5.47
N GLU A 62 -12.52 7.91 6.29
CA GLU A 62 -13.01 7.45 7.60
C GLU A 62 -14.06 6.34 7.46
N ASP A 63 -14.76 6.30 6.33
CA ASP A 63 -15.74 5.26 5.99
C ASP A 63 -15.18 3.83 6.15
N ILE A 64 -13.87 3.63 5.97
CA ILE A 64 -13.25 2.31 6.11
C ILE A 64 -13.33 1.74 7.54
N LEU A 65 -13.58 2.57 8.54
CA LEU A 65 -13.68 2.15 9.95
C LEU A 65 -15.02 1.48 10.27
N ILE A 66 -16.06 1.80 9.50
CA ILE A 66 -17.44 1.33 9.74
C ILE A 66 -17.95 0.42 8.63
N ASP A 67 -17.36 0.48 7.43
CA ASP A 67 -17.77 -0.37 6.32
C ASP A 67 -17.48 -1.85 6.61
N THR A 68 -18.45 -2.70 6.26
CA THR A 68 -18.33 -4.17 6.30
C THR A 68 -17.36 -4.71 5.25
N HIS A 69 -17.14 -3.98 4.16
CA HIS A 69 -16.25 -4.34 3.06
C HIS A 69 -15.33 -3.17 2.69
N PRO A 70 -14.45 -2.72 3.61
CA PRO A 70 -13.68 -1.50 3.43
C PRO A 70 -12.71 -1.63 2.25
N HIS A 71 -12.55 -0.52 1.52
CA HIS A 71 -11.66 -0.44 0.37
C HIS A 71 -10.89 0.88 0.34
N ILE A 72 -9.63 0.83 -0.09
CA ILE A 72 -8.80 2.00 -0.36
C ILE A 72 -8.42 1.97 -1.83
N GLY A 73 -9.08 2.78 -2.66
CA GLY A 73 -8.86 2.78 -4.10
C GLY A 73 -7.38 2.91 -4.51
N THR A 74 -7.03 2.29 -5.64
CA THR A 74 -5.66 2.14 -6.17
C THR A 74 -4.87 3.44 -6.29
N ASN A 75 -5.53 4.59 -6.42
CA ASN A 75 -4.86 5.90 -6.50
C ASN A 75 -4.50 6.49 -5.13
N LYS A 76 -5.26 6.15 -4.07
CA LYS A 76 -5.05 6.65 -2.71
C LYS A 76 -3.96 5.83 -2.00
N LEU A 77 -4.01 4.51 -2.11
CA LEU A 77 -3.14 3.60 -1.36
C LEU A 77 -1.63 3.87 -1.58
N PRO A 78 -1.10 4.10 -2.80
CA PRO A 78 0.31 4.43 -2.99
C PRO A 78 0.76 5.70 -2.27
N LYS A 79 -0.11 6.72 -2.18
CA LYS A 79 0.20 7.97 -1.46
C LYS A 79 0.21 7.75 0.05
N ILE A 80 -0.70 6.92 0.54
CA ILE A 80 -0.78 6.57 1.97
C ILE A 80 0.49 5.83 2.39
N ILE A 81 0.93 4.83 1.60
CA ILE A 81 2.18 4.11 1.87
C ILE A 81 3.40 5.04 1.81
N GLU A 82 3.43 5.98 0.86
CA GLU A 82 4.52 6.97 0.75
C GLU A 82 4.62 7.83 2.02
N LYS A 83 3.49 8.29 2.57
CA LYS A 83 3.46 9.04 3.84
C LYS A 83 3.86 8.18 5.04
N MET A 84 3.41 6.93 5.12
CA MET A 84 3.82 5.98 6.17
C MET A 84 5.35 5.79 6.16
N ARG A 85 5.94 5.63 4.97
CA ARG A 85 7.39 5.56 4.81
C ARG A 85 8.09 6.83 5.30
N GLU A 86 7.59 8.00 4.91
CA GLU A 86 8.16 9.28 5.32
C GLU A 86 8.16 9.45 6.84
N GLU A 87 7.06 9.11 7.50
CA GLU A 87 6.95 9.15 8.96
C GLU A 87 7.96 8.20 9.64
N ILE A 88 8.09 6.96 9.16
CA ILE A 88 9.05 5.99 9.71
C ILE A 88 10.49 6.50 9.56
N ILE A 89 10.83 7.08 8.41
CA ILE A 89 12.16 7.67 8.17
C ILE A 89 12.39 8.89 9.07
N MET A 90 11.37 9.73 9.27
CA MET A 90 11.46 10.91 10.14
C MET A 90 11.71 10.52 11.61
N GLN A 91 11.16 9.39 12.06
CA GLN A 91 11.42 8.88 13.41
C GLN A 91 12.81 8.26 13.58
N GLY A 92 13.67 8.33 12.55
CA GLY A 92 15.05 7.84 12.59
C GLY A 92 15.15 6.33 12.39
N GLU A 93 14.04 5.65 12.09
CA GLU A 93 14.02 4.21 11.86
C GLU A 93 14.33 3.87 10.39
N LYS A 94 15.00 2.74 10.19
CA LYS A 94 15.26 2.22 8.85
C LYS A 94 13.97 1.64 8.29
N PHE A 95 13.38 2.31 7.32
CA PHE A 95 12.29 1.74 6.53
C PHE A 95 12.81 0.55 5.71
N ILE A 96 12.54 -0.67 6.17
CA ILE A 96 12.76 -1.88 5.39
C ILE A 96 11.55 -2.04 4.49
N LEU A 97 11.77 -1.93 3.18
CA LEU A 97 10.78 -2.30 2.16
C LEU A 97 10.32 -3.73 2.46
N ILE A 98 9.09 -3.85 2.97
CA ILE A 98 8.37 -5.12 3.02
C ILE A 98 8.29 -5.55 1.56
N LEU A 99 8.92 -6.68 1.19
CA LEU A 99 9.13 -7.22 -0.16
C LEU A 99 10.55 -7.04 -0.76
N LYS A 100 11.61 -7.26 0.03
CA LYS A 100 12.76 -8.00 -0.52
C LYS A 100 12.54 -9.49 -0.32
#